data_AF-A0A8T3XBQ4-F1
#
_entry.id   AF-A0A8T3XBQ4-F1
#
_cell.length_a   1.000
_cell.length_b   1.000
_cell.length_c   1.000
_cell.angle_alpha   90.00
_cell.angle_beta   90.00
_cell.angle_gamma   90.00
#
_symmetry.space_group_name_H-M   'P 1'
#
loop_
_entity.id
_entity.type
_entity.pdbx_description
1 polymer ?
#
loop_
_entity_poly.entity_id
_entity_poly.type
_entity_poly.pdbx_seq_one_letter_code
_entity_poly.pdbx_strand_id
1 'polypeptide(L)' 'MCRNRVVQVRLTERQYERFILRKDNEGYKTISQFVRDLMLKDDMAMLKLVQEIHKRIVVEKNGKN' A
#
# COMPACT_ATOMS: atom_id res chain seq x y z
N MET A 1 18.46 20.37 11.96
CA MET A 1 18.54 19.35 10.90
C MET A 1 17.20 18.64 10.80
N CYS A 2 16.49 18.77 9.67
CA CYS A 2 15.27 17.99 9.45
C CYS A 2 15.62 16.50 9.41
N ARG A 3 14.98 15.69 10.28
CA ARG A 3 15.10 14.23 10.22
C ARG A 3 14.30 13.72 9.03
N ASN A 4 14.97 13.55 7.89
CA ASN A 4 14.36 12.93 6.71
C ASN A 4 14.12 11.45 7.02
N ARG A 5 12.86 11.06 7.22
CA ARG A 5 12.46 9.66 7.34
C ARG A 5 12.48 9.04 5.94
N VAL A 6 13.35 8.06 5.75
CA VAL A 6 13.44 7.30 4.49
C VAL A 6 12.62 6.03 4.65
N VAL A 7 11.79 5.72 3.65
CA VAL A 7 11.06 4.46 3.56
C VAL A 7 11.82 3.56 2.59
N GLN A 8 12.21 2.37 3.06
CA GLN A 8 12.81 1.34 2.23
C GLN A 8 11.85 0.16 2.13
N VAL A 9 11.59 -0.30 0.91
CA VAL A 9 10.70 -1.44 0.65
C VAL A 9 11.44 -2.44 -0.23
N ARG A 10 11.39 -3.72 0.14
CA ARG A 10 11.89 -4.82 -0.69
C ARG A 10 10.76 -5.36 -1.53
N LEU A 11 10.99 -5.48 -2.83
CA LEU A 11 10.03 -5.97 -3.80
C LEU A 11 10.65 -7.11 -4.60
N THR A 12 9.83 -8.06 -5.01
CA THR A 12 10.22 -9.02 -6.05
C THR A 12 10.22 -8.33 -7.41
N GLU A 13 10.93 -8.91 -8.38
CA GLU A 13 11.02 -8.37 -9.75
C GLU A 13 9.63 -8.15 -10.39
N ARG A 14 8.75 -9.16 -10.31
CA ARG A 14 7.36 -9.05 -10.79
C ARG A 14 6.51 -7.99 -10.07
N GLN A 15 6.83 -7.65 -8.82
CA GLN A 15 6.15 -6.55 -8.12
C GLN A 15 6.69 -5.21 -8.62
N TYR A 16 7.99 -5.11 -8.81
CA TYR A 16 8.64 -3.91 -9.33
C TYR A 16 8.12 -3.54 -10.74
N GLU A 17 8.01 -4.50 -11.64
CA GLU A 17 7.46 -4.30 -12.99
C GLU A 17 6.03 -3.75 -12.94
N ARG A 18 5.16 -4.35 -12.11
CA ARG A 18 3.79 -3.87 -11.93
C ARG A 18 3.74 -2.44 -11.36
N PHE A 19 4.68 -2.12 -10.46
CA PHE A 19 4.81 -0.77 -9.90
C PHE A 19 5.19 0.27 -10.96
N ILE A 20 6.12 -0.06 -11.85
CA ILE A 20 6.50 0.82 -12.97
C ILE A 20 5.32 1.05 -13.90
N LEU A 21 4.68 -0.04 -14.33
CA LEU A 21 3.60 0.02 -15.31
C LEU A 21 2.41 0.84 -14.78
N ARG A 22 2.09 0.68 -13.49
CA ARG A 22 1.06 1.48 -12.82
C ARG A 22 1.47 2.94 -12.63
N LYS A 23 2.71 3.22 -12.24
CA LYS A 23 3.26 4.58 -12.16
C LYS A 23 3.13 5.32 -13.50
N ASP A 24 3.48 4.66 -14.61
CA ASP A 24 3.42 5.22 -15.95
C ASP A 24 1.98 5.51 -16.39
N ASN A 25 1.07 4.56 -16.16
CA ASN A 25 -0.35 4.72 -16.46
C ASN A 25 -1.00 5.88 -15.68
N GLU A 26 -0.59 6.09 -14.43
CA GLU A 26 -1.10 7.18 -13.60
C GLU A 26 -0.34 8.52 -13.82
N GLY A 27 0.65 8.55 -14.73
CA GLY A 27 1.32 9.77 -15.17
C GLY A 27 2.39 10.32 -14.22
N TYR A 28 2.88 9.52 -13.26
CA TYR A 28 3.91 9.98 -12.34
C TYR A 28 5.32 9.94 -12.96
N LYS A 29 6.10 10.99 -12.71
CA LYS A 29 7.48 11.09 -13.20
C LYS A 29 8.43 10.12 -12.50
N THR A 30 8.26 9.92 -11.19
CA THR A 30 9.17 9.09 -10.38
C THR A 30 8.41 8.07 -9.54
N ILE A 31 9.03 6.92 -9.29
CA ILE A 31 8.48 5.87 -8.41
C ILE A 31 8.29 6.44 -6.99
N SER A 32 9.24 7.24 -6.50
CA SER A 32 9.15 7.83 -5.16
C SER A 32 7.96 8.79 -5.00
N GLN A 33 7.63 9.55 -6.05
CA GLN A 33 6.43 10.39 -6.03
C GLN A 33 5.17 9.53 -6.01
N PHE A 34 5.09 8.53 -6.88
CA PHE A 34 3.97 7.60 -6.91
C PHE A 34 3.76 6.89 -5.58
N VAL A 35 4.82 6.36 -4.97
CA VAL A 35 4.74 5.66 -3.68
C VAL A 35 4.33 6.60 -2.55
N ARG A 36 4.85 7.83 -2.51
CA ARG A 36 4.42 8.82 -1.50
C ARG A 36 2.95 9.18 -1.66
N ASP A 37 2.50 9.43 -2.89
CA ASP A 37 1.11 9.78 -3.15
C ASP A 37 0.19 8.60 -2.87
N LEU A 38 0.59 7.36 -3.19
CA LEU A 38 -0.14 6.16 -2.81
C LEU A 38 -0.25 6.05 -1.28
N MET A 39 0.86 6.23 -0.54
CA MET A 39 0.85 6.16 0.92
C MET A 39 0.04 7.29 1.59
N LEU A 40 -0.15 8.41 0.90
CA LEU A 40 -0.97 9.52 1.37
C LEU A 40 -2.45 9.37 0.98
N LYS A 41 -2.73 8.81 -0.20
CA LYS A 41 -4.09 8.58 -0.74
C LYS A 41 -4.74 7.36 -0.11
N ASP A 42 -4.01 6.26 -0.02
CA ASP A 42 -4.35 5.10 0.79
C ASP A 42 -3.94 5.43 2.22
N ASP A 43 -4.68 6.36 2.83
CA ASP A 43 -4.58 6.72 4.23
C ASP A 43 -4.39 5.42 5.03
N MET A 44 -3.30 5.26 5.78
CA MET A 44 -3.03 4.01 6.52
C MET A 44 -4.19 3.62 7.45
N ALA A 45 -5.08 4.57 7.75
CA ALA A 45 -6.39 4.35 8.37
C ALA A 45 -7.33 3.47 7.52
N MET A 46 -7.42 3.69 6.21
CA MET A 46 -8.27 2.92 5.30
C MET A 46 -7.75 1.48 5.12
N LEU A 47 -6.42 1.30 5.08
CA LEU A 47 -5.82 -0.03 5.02
C LEU A 47 -6.05 -0.82 6.33
N LYS A 48 -5.95 -0.15 7.49
CA LYS A 48 -6.38 -0.72 8.78
C LYS A 48 -7.87 -1.05 8.80
N LEU A 49 -8.73 -0.17 8.27
CA LEU A 49 -10.18 -0.35 8.23
C LEU A 49 -10.57 -1.54 7.34
N VAL A 50 -9.94 -1.70 6.17
CA VAL A 50 -10.16 -2.87 5.30
C VAL A 50 -9.66 -4.16 5.97
N GLN A 51 -8.51 -4.12 6.65
CA GLN A 51 -8.01 -5.25 7.44
C GLN A 51 -8.94 -5.61 8.61
N GLU A 52 -9.50 -4.62 9.31
CA GLU A 52 -10.48 -4.82 10.38
C GLU A 52 -11.79 -5.43 9.86
N ILE A 53 -12.31 -4.92 8.73
CA ILE A 53 -13.51 -5.46 8.07
C ILE A 53 -13.28 -6.90 7.65
N HIS A 54 -12.16 -7.20 6.98
CA HIS A 54 -11.81 -8.55 6.58
C HIS A 54 -11.67 -9.49 7.78
N LYS A 55 -11.00 -9.04 8.85
CA LYS A 55 -10.85 -9.82 10.09
C LYS A 55 -12.20 -10.14 10.73
N ARG A 56 -13.12 -9.18 10.82
CA ARG A 56 -14.47 -9.41 11.36
C ARG A 56 -15.26 -10.42 10.53
N ILE A 57 -15.29 -10.25 9.20
CA ILE A 57 -16.03 -11.14 8.30
C ILE A 57 -15.48 -12.57 8.36
N VAL A 58 -14.15 -12.74 8.37
CA VAL A 58 -13.51 -14.06 8.41
C VAL A 58 -13.66 -14.73 9.78
N VAL A 59 -13.54 -13.97 10.88
CA VAL A 59 -13.73 -14.50 12.24
C VAL A 59 -15.19 -14.88 12.50
N GLU A 60 -16.17 -14.06 12.05
CA GLU A 60 -17.59 -14.38 12.20
C GLU A 60 -18.02 -15.58 11.34
N LYS A 61 -17.42 -15.78 10.14
CA LYS A 61 -17.71 -16.95 9.32
C LYS A 61 -17.13 -18.26 9.86
N ASN A 62 -16.02 -18.21 10.60
CA ASN A 62 -15.36 -19.39 11.16
C ASN A 62 -15.72 -19.67 12.64
N GLY A 63 -16.61 -18.86 13.24
CA GLY A 63 -17.02 -18.95 14.65
C GLY A 63 -18.38 -19.62 14.87
N LYS A 64 -18.66 -20.73 14.17
CA LYS A 64 -19.70 -21.69 14.59
C LYS A 64 -19.04 -23.02 14.93
N ASN A 65 -18.48 -23.07 16.13
CA ASN A 65 -18.40 -24.28 16.95
C ASN A 65 -19.30 -24.04 18.17
#